data_AF-A0A8S9M9X2-F1
#
_entry.id   AF-A0A8S9M9X2-F1
#
_cell.length_a   1.000
_cell.length_b   1.000
_cell.length_c   1.000
_cell.angle_alpha   90.00
_cell.angle_beta   90.00
_cell.angle_gamma   90.00
#
_symmetry.space_group_name_H-M   'P 1'
#
loop_
_entity.id
_entity.type
_entity.pdbx_description
1 polymer ?
#
loop_
_entity_poly.entity_id
_entity_poly.type
_entity_poly.pdbx_seq_one_letter_code
_entity_poly.pdbx_strand_id
1 'polypeptide(L)'
;MVIFVKGGKTDCVVDLEHGKCDCGVYAVEKIPCSHAIAVGTSAGLDISTLVCPVYPKDFLFAGYSENIYPCVGQQVEEHTCFPPDVRRGPGRLKKSRRQSWLELSRMIGRKPRKQHRVYRCSKCKETGHTKPQCKK
;
A
#
# COMPACT_ATOMS: atom_id res chain seq x y z
N MET A 1 11.91 -10.00 -20.18
CA MET A 1 12.93 -10.40 -19.20
C MET A 1 12.22 -10.87 -17.93
N VAL A 2 12.24 -12.19 -17.67
CA VAL A 2 11.64 -12.81 -16.49
C VAL A 2 12.74 -13.22 -15.52
N ILE A 3 12.72 -12.69 -14.29
CA ILE A 3 13.75 -12.93 -13.28
C ILE A 3 13.11 -13.39 -11.98
N PHE A 4 13.69 -14.44 -11.39
CA PHE A 4 13.33 -14.92 -10.07
C PHE A 4 14.11 -14.15 -9.00
N VAL A 5 13.40 -13.52 -8.07
CA VAL A 5 14.00 -12.70 -7.01
C VAL A 5 13.84 -13.41 -5.66
N LYS A 6 14.97 -13.68 -5.00
CA LYS A 6 15.02 -14.15 -3.62
C LYS A 6 15.30 -12.97 -2.68
N GLY A 7 14.33 -12.63 -1.84
CA GLY A 7 14.46 -11.55 -0.85
C GLY A 7 13.15 -10.83 -0.56
N GLY A 8 12.89 -10.55 0.72
CA GLY A 8 11.62 -9.98 1.19
C GLY A 8 10.84 -10.95 2.08
N LYS A 9 9.50 -10.94 1.98
CA LYS A 9 8.61 -11.87 2.72
C LYS A 9 8.34 -13.17 1.98
N THR A 10 8.42 -13.14 0.66
CA THR A 10 8.15 -14.26 -0.24
C THR A 10 9.03 -14.09 -1.48
N ASP A 11 9.56 -15.19 -2.01
CA ASP A 11 10.21 -15.20 -3.31
C ASP A 11 9.19 -14.86 -4.40
N CYS A 12 9.59 -14.08 -5.40
CA CYS A 12 8.69 -13.61 -6.46
C CYS A 12 9.34 -13.74 -7.84
N VAL A 13 8.55 -14.15 -8.82
CA VAL A 13 8.86 -14.01 -10.25
C VAL A 13 8.47 -12.60 -10.68
N VAL A 14 9.40 -11.92 -11.34
CA VAL A 14 9.21 -10.59 -11.94
C VAL A 14 9.34 -10.73 -13.44
N ASP A 15 8.36 -10.19 -14.16
CA ASP A 15 8.40 -10.05 -15.61
C ASP A 15 8.36 -8.57 -15.97
N LEU A 16 9.52 -8.03 -16.38
CA LEU A 16 9.63 -6.61 -16.73
C LEU A 16 9.00 -6.27 -18.08
N GLU A 17 8.91 -7.23 -19.01
CA GLU A 17 8.31 -6.97 -20.34
C GLU A 17 6.79 -6.78 -20.21
N HIS A 18 6.15 -7.62 -19.40
CA HIS A 18 4.71 -7.54 -19.18
C HIS A 18 4.32 -6.65 -18.00
N GLY A 19 5.29 -6.05 -17.30
CA GLY A 19 5.05 -5.22 -16.12
C GLY A 19 4.37 -5.98 -14.98
N LYS A 20 4.80 -7.22 -14.71
CA LYS A 20 4.17 -8.13 -13.75
C LYS A 20 5.15 -8.57 -12.66
N CYS A 21 4.60 -8.84 -11.49
CA CYS A 21 5.30 -9.45 -10.37
C CYS A 21 4.31 -10.28 -9.57
N ASP A 22 4.73 -11.44 -9.06
CA ASP A 22 3.88 -12.33 -8.26
C ASP A 22 3.31 -11.68 -7.00
N CYS A 23 3.94 -10.61 -6.50
CA CYS A 23 3.37 -9.82 -5.40
C CYS A 23 2.09 -9.05 -5.80
N GLY A 24 1.72 -9.05 -7.09
CA GLY A 24 0.53 -8.42 -7.65
C GLY A 24 0.61 -6.90 -7.80
N VAL A 25 1.47 -6.25 -7.01
CA VAL A 25 1.57 -4.78 -6.95
C VAL A 25 1.90 -4.18 -8.32
N TYR A 26 2.89 -4.74 -9.03
CA TYR A 26 3.34 -4.17 -10.30
C TYR A 26 2.26 -4.27 -11.39
N ALA A 27 1.51 -5.39 -11.42
CA ALA A 27 0.45 -5.59 -12.39
C ALA A 27 -0.74 -4.64 -12.19
N VAL A 28 -1.05 -4.30 -10.93
CA VAL A 28 -2.17 -3.42 -10.55
C VAL A 28 -1.79 -1.95 -10.66
N GLU A 29 -0.71 -1.54 -10.00
CA GLU A 29 -0.30 -0.13 -9.94
C GLU A 29 0.36 0.32 -11.24
N LYS A 30 0.81 -0.61 -12.09
CA LYS A 30 1.60 -0.29 -13.29
C LYS A 30 2.86 0.56 -12.98
N ILE A 31 3.28 0.53 -11.70
CA ILE A 31 4.46 1.17 -11.12
C ILE A 31 5.30 0.03 -10.51
N PRO A 32 6.63 0.01 -10.74
CA PRO A 32 7.48 -1.09 -10.31
C PRO A 32 7.45 -1.25 -8.78
N CYS A 33 7.17 -2.47 -8.32
CA CYS A 33 7.27 -2.85 -6.91
C CYS A 33 8.73 -3.01 -6.47
N SER A 34 8.98 -3.21 -5.17
CA SER A 34 10.36 -3.41 -4.65
C SER A 34 11.13 -4.54 -5.35
N HIS A 35 10.44 -5.62 -5.75
CA HIS A 35 11.07 -6.72 -6.50
C HIS A 35 11.43 -6.29 -7.93
N ALA A 36 10.53 -5.60 -8.61
CA ALA A 36 10.78 -5.10 -9.97
C ALA A 36 11.90 -4.04 -10.00
N ILE A 37 11.95 -3.18 -8.98
CA ILE A 37 13.05 -2.23 -8.79
C ILE A 37 14.37 -2.98 -8.63
N ALA A 38 14.43 -3.99 -7.76
CA ALA A 38 15.65 -4.77 -7.55
C ALA A 38 16.15 -5.42 -8.85
N VAL A 39 15.24 -6.01 -9.64
CA VAL A 39 15.55 -6.62 -10.94
C VAL A 39 16.04 -5.56 -11.93
N GLY A 40 15.35 -4.43 -12.04
CA GLY A 40 15.74 -3.32 -12.91
C GLY A 40 17.12 -2.78 -12.58
N THR A 41 17.38 -2.53 -11.29
CA THR A 41 18.70 -2.07 -10.82
C THR A 41 19.79 -3.09 -11.09
N SER A 42 19.55 -4.40 -10.88
CA SER A 42 20.54 -5.44 -11.20
C SER A 42 20.83 -5.56 -12.70
N ALA A 43 19.85 -5.23 -13.54
CA ALA A 43 19.98 -5.24 -14.99
C ALA A 43 20.55 -3.93 -15.55
N GLY A 44 20.86 -2.94 -14.70
CA GLY A 44 21.35 -1.62 -15.13
C GLY A 44 20.29 -0.78 -15.85
N LEU A 45 19.01 -1.10 -15.68
CA LEU A 45 17.90 -0.36 -16.28
C LEU A 45 17.58 0.88 -15.44
N ASP A 46 17.25 1.98 -16.11
CA ASP A 46 16.65 3.13 -15.43
C ASP A 46 15.23 2.75 -14.97
N ILE A 47 14.98 2.84 -13.66
CA ILE A 47 13.70 2.49 -13.05
C ILE A 47 12.57 3.33 -13.62
N SER A 48 12.85 4.57 -14.05
CA SER A 48 11.85 5.45 -14.66
C SER A 48 11.19 4.81 -15.90
N THR A 49 11.96 4.02 -16.66
CA THR A 49 11.50 3.33 -17.88
C THR A 49 10.60 2.13 -17.59
N LEU A 50 10.61 1.63 -16.35
CA LEU A 50 9.75 0.53 -15.91
C LEU A 50 8.35 0.98 -15.47
N VAL A 51 8.14 2.29 -15.34
CA VAL A 51 6.82 2.86 -15.04
C VAL A 51 5.98 2.87 -16.31
N CYS A 52 4.70 2.52 -16.20
CA CYS A 52 3.82 2.54 -17.35
C CYS A 52 3.71 3.96 -17.97
N PRO A 53 3.70 4.07 -19.31
CA PRO A 53 3.68 5.36 -20.00
C PRO A 53 2.48 6.26 -19.66
N VAL A 54 1.41 5.74 -19.07
CA VAL A 54 0.23 6.54 -18.70
C VAL A 54 0.46 7.52 -17.54
N TYR A 55 1.55 7.37 -16.78
CA TYR A 55 1.84 8.23 -15.62
C TYR A 55 2.58 9.53 -15.94
N PRO A 56 3.55 9.57 -16.88
CA PRO A 56 4.14 10.81 -17.34
C PRO A 56 3.12 11.88 -17.75
N LYS A 57 3.47 13.14 -17.48
CA LYS A 57 2.63 14.29 -17.82
C LYS A 57 2.31 14.36 -19.32
N ASP A 58 3.24 13.96 -20.17
CA ASP A 58 3.06 14.01 -21.62
C ASP A 58 1.88 13.15 -22.08
N PHE A 59 1.74 11.95 -21.51
CA PHE A 59 0.60 11.07 -21.78
C PHE A 59 -0.69 11.55 -21.11
N LEU A 60 -0.61 12.16 -19.93
CA LEU A 60 -1.75 12.83 -19.32
C LEU A 60 -2.27 13.95 -20.22
N PHE A 61 -1.40 14.83 -20.71
CA PHE A 61 -1.80 15.91 -21.62
C PHE A 61 -2.32 15.37 -22.95
N ALA A 62 -1.68 14.35 -23.52
CA ALA A 62 -2.15 13.73 -24.75
C ALA A 62 -3.56 13.11 -24.58
N GLY A 63 -3.82 12.44 -23.45
CA GLY A 63 -5.13 11.83 -23.16
C GLY A 63 -6.26 12.84 -22.96
N TYR A 64 -5.94 14.07 -22.57
CA TYR A 64 -6.88 15.19 -22.40
C TYR A 64 -6.66 16.30 -23.44
N SER A 65 -6.04 15.97 -24.57
CA SER A 65 -5.77 16.95 -25.63
C SER A 65 -7.04 17.38 -26.36
N GLU A 66 -8.03 16.50 -26.41
CA GLU A 66 -9.35 16.79 -26.96
C GLU A 66 -10.32 17.28 -25.88
N ASN A 67 -11.27 18.12 -26.30
CA ASN A 67 -12.34 18.58 -25.43
C ASN A 67 -13.27 17.41 -25.08
N ILE A 68 -13.51 17.22 -23.78
CA ILE A 68 -14.54 16.29 -23.29
C ILE A 68 -15.89 16.98 -23.48
N TYR A 69 -16.56 16.67 -24.58
CA TYR A 69 -17.92 17.15 -24.83
C TYR A 69 -18.93 16.32 -24.04
N PRO A 70 -19.96 16.95 -23.46
CA PRO A 70 -21.08 16.21 -22.88
C PRO A 70 -21.77 15.39 -23.96
N CYS A 71 -22.24 14.19 -23.61
CA CYS A 71 -22.99 13.33 -24.52
C CYS A 71 -24.27 14.05 -24.98
N VAL A 72 -24.29 14.50 -26.24
CA VAL A 72 -25.44 15.19 -26.83
C VAL A 72 -26.54 14.15 -27.07
N GLY A 73 -27.56 14.15 -26.20
CA GLY A 73 -28.69 13.21 -26.30
C GLY A 73 -29.22 12.72 -24.95
N GLN A 74 -28.46 12.88 -23.86
CA GLN A 74 -29.01 12.66 -22.53
C GLN A 74 -29.73 13.94 -22.12
N GLN A 75 -31.07 13.93 -22.08
CA GLN A 75 -31.81 14.91 -21.29
C GLN A 75 -31.31 14.77 -19.86
N VAL A 76 -30.36 15.63 -19.47
CA VAL A 76 -29.94 15.76 -18.09
C VAL A 76 -31.06 16.53 -17.41
N GLU A 77 -32.07 15.79 -16.95
CA GLU A 77 -33.06 16.30 -16.01
C GLU A 77 -32.30 17.00 -14.88
N GLU A 78 -32.62 18.27 -14.65
CA GLU A 78 -31.98 19.11 -13.64
C GLU A 78 -32.32 18.58 -12.25
N HIS A 79 -31.53 17.60 -11.79
CA HIS A 79 -31.72 16.97 -10.49
C HIS A 79 -30.89 17.70 -9.45
N THR A 80 -31.57 18.20 -8.42
CA THR A 80 -30.91 18.71 -7.22
C THR A 80 -30.31 17.53 -6.44
N CYS A 81 -29.00 17.36 -6.53
CA CYS A 81 -28.27 16.35 -5.76
C CYS A 81 -28.21 16.75 -4.28
N PHE A 82 -29.13 16.21 -3.47
CA PHE A 82 -29.00 16.32 -2.01
C PHE A 82 -27.89 15.38 -1.52
N PRO A 83 -27.14 15.77 -0.47
CA PRO A 83 -26.21 14.85 0.17
C PRO A 83 -26.98 13.60 0.62
N PRO A 84 -26.39 12.40 0.51
CA PRO A 84 -27.04 11.19 0.99
C PRO A 84 -27.40 11.33 2.47
N ASP A 85 -28.58 10.83 2.87
CA ASP A 85 -28.96 10.79 4.29
C ASP A 85 -28.09 9.75 5.02
N VAL A 86 -26.90 10.17 5.45
CA VAL A 86 -25.92 9.30 6.10
C VAL A 86 -26.32 9.09 7.55
N ARG A 87 -27.14 8.08 7.80
CA ARG A 87 -27.42 7.62 9.16
C ARG A 87 -26.24 6.80 9.68
N ARG A 88 -25.71 7.19 10.84
CA ARG A 88 -24.69 6.40 11.53
C ARG A 88 -25.35 5.12 12.05
N GLY A 89 -24.78 3.97 11.70
CA GLY A 89 -25.23 2.71 12.27
C GLY A 89 -25.10 2.71 13.80
N PRO A 90 -25.97 1.98 14.52
CA PRO A 90 -25.88 1.86 15.97
C PRO A 90 -24.54 1.24 16.39
N GLY A 91 -23.92 1.80 17.45
CA GLY A 91 -22.69 1.27 18.04
C GLY A 91 -21.52 2.25 18.07
N ARG A 92 -20.36 1.74 18.49
CA ARG A 92 -19.15 2.54 18.72
C ARG A 92 -18.50 2.94 17.41
N LEU A 93 -18.32 4.26 17.21
CA LEU A 93 -17.56 4.79 16.09
C LEU A 93 -16.11 4.27 16.11
N LYS A 94 -15.61 3.90 14.94
CA LYS A 94 -14.19 3.57 14.77
C LYS A 94 -13.36 4.83 14.99
N LYS A 95 -12.30 4.72 15.79
CA LYS A 95 -11.35 5.81 16.04
C LYS A 95 -10.40 6.07 14.86
N SER A 96 -10.27 5.13 13.92
CA SER A 96 -9.41 5.25 12.75
C SER A 96 -10.13 4.84 11.46
N ARG A 97 -9.75 5.47 10.35
CA ARG A 97 -10.19 5.11 8.99
C ARG A 97 -9.78 3.67 8.66
N ARG A 98 -10.60 2.98 7.85
CA ARG A 98 -10.19 1.73 7.19
C ARG A 98 -9.09 2.04 6.17
N GLN A 99 -7.91 1.46 6.34
CA GLN A 99 -6.81 1.57 5.39
C GLN A 99 -7.10 0.74 4.14
N SER A 100 -6.66 1.20 2.98
CA SER A 100 -6.72 0.43 1.73
C SER A 100 -5.75 -0.75 1.77
N TRP A 101 -5.93 -1.72 0.87
CA TRP A 101 -5.01 -2.86 0.77
C TRP A 101 -3.57 -2.41 0.48
N LEU A 102 -3.39 -1.36 -0.34
CA LEU A 102 -2.09 -0.78 -0.63
C LEU A 102 -1.44 -0.11 0.59
N GLU A 103 -2.21 0.64 1.37
CA GLU A 103 -1.71 1.25 2.60
C GLU A 103 -1.29 0.20 3.62
N LEU A 104 -2.07 -0.88 3.74
CA LEU A 104 -1.71 -2.03 4.55
C LEU A 104 -0.43 -2.69 4.02
N SER A 105 -0.32 -2.89 2.71
CA SER A 105 0.81 -3.56 2.07
C SER A 105 2.13 -2.81 2.24
N ARG A 106 2.11 -1.48 2.27
CA ARG A 106 3.30 -0.65 2.56
C ARG A 106 3.74 -0.71 4.04
N MET A 107 2.82 -1.08 4.94
CA MET A 107 3.06 -1.19 6.39
C MET A 107 3.46 -2.61 6.84
N ILE A 108 3.34 -3.59 5.95
CA ILE A 108 3.67 -5.01 6.18
C ILE A 108 5.19 -5.13 6.42
N GLY A 109 5.61 -5.16 7.70
CA GLY A 109 7.02 -5.27 8.12
C GLY A 109 7.55 -4.05 8.87
N ARG A 110 6.85 -2.90 8.83
CA ARG A 110 7.19 -1.67 9.58
C ARG A 110 6.52 -1.57 10.94
N LYS A 111 5.84 -2.63 11.41
CA LYS A 111 5.29 -2.64 12.77
C LYS A 111 6.48 -2.75 13.72
N PRO A 112 6.74 -1.77 14.60
CA PRO A 112 7.74 -1.95 15.65
C PRO A 112 7.35 -3.21 16.41
N ARG A 113 8.25 -4.19 16.43
CA ARG A 113 8.10 -5.38 17.27
C ARG A 113 7.90 -4.80 18.67
N LYS A 114 6.74 -5.04 19.31
CA LYS A 114 6.55 -4.65 20.71
C LYS A 114 7.72 -5.27 21.45
N GLN A 115 8.70 -4.46 21.86
CA GLN A 115 9.77 -4.96 22.70
C GLN A 115 9.08 -5.52 23.93
N HIS A 116 9.42 -6.75 24.31
CA HIS A 116 8.86 -7.34 25.50
C HIS A 116 9.24 -6.40 26.65
N ARG A 117 8.23 -5.75 27.26
CA ARG A 117 8.47 -4.84 28.39
C ARG A 117 9.21 -5.67 29.42
N VAL A 118 10.43 -5.25 29.77
CA VAL A 118 11.22 -5.97 30.76
C VAL A 118 10.43 -5.93 32.07
N TYR A 119 9.96 -7.09 32.50
CA TYR A 119 9.14 -7.22 33.69
C TYR A 119 10.01 -6.94 34.92
N ARG A 120 9.59 -5.96 35.73
CA ARG A 120 10.23 -5.58 37.00
C ARG A 120 9.34 -6.03 38.14
N CYS A 121 9.94 -6.60 39.18
CA CYS A 121 9.23 -6.95 40.41
C CYS A 121 8.58 -5.71 41.00
N SER A 122 7.28 -5.78 41.31
CA SER A 122 6.55 -4.63 41.87
C SER A 122 7.00 -4.23 43.27
N LYS A 123 7.72 -5.10 44.00
CA LYS A 123 8.23 -4.84 45.36
C LYS A 123 9.60 -4.16 45.32
N CYS A 124 10.61 -4.78 44.70
CA CYS A 124 11.98 -4.25 44.69
C CYS A 124 12.38 -3.51 43.40
N LYS A 125 11.53 -3.47 42.37
CA LYS A 125 11.75 -2.86 41.05
C LYS A 125 12.90 -3.46 40.23
N GLU A 126 13.52 -4.55 40.70
CA GLU A 126 14.55 -5.30 39.97
C GLU A 126 13.93 -6.29 38.97
N THR A 127 14.72 -6.67 37.97
CA THR A 127 14.33 -7.62 36.91
C THR A 127 14.79 -9.04 37.26
N GLY A 128 14.18 -10.07 36.65
CA GLY A 128 14.62 -11.47 36.79
C GLY A 128 13.86 -12.30 37.82
N HIS A 129 12.87 -11.73 38.52
CA HIS A 129 11.99 -12.47 39.43
C HIS A 129 10.61 -11.83 39.52
N THR A 130 9.63 -12.62 39.98
CA THR A 130 8.25 -12.18 40.23
C THR A 130 8.04 -11.80 41.70
N LYS A 131 6.97 -11.04 42.01
CA LYS A 131 6.66 -10.60 43.38
C LYS A 131 6.67 -11.73 44.42
N PRO A 132 6.13 -12.95 44.13
CA PRO A 132 6.17 -14.07 45.07
C PRO A 132 7.58 -14.59 45.40
N GLN A 133 8.54 -14.43 44.48
CA GLN A 133 9.92 -14.90 44.62
C GLN A 133 10.87 -13.77 45.03
N CYS A 134 10.34 -12.64 45.47
CA CYS A 134 11.14 -11.51 45.92
C CYS A 134 11.75 -11.80 47.29
N LYS A 135 13.08 -11.70 47.40
CA LYS A 135 13.85 -11.92 48.63
C LYS A 135 14.08 -10.65 49.46
N LYS A 136 13.68 -9.49 48.93
CA LYS A 136 13.52 -8.25 49.72
C LYS A 136 12.12 -8.22 50.29
#